data_AF-A0AAW0Q8V1-F1
#
_entry.id   AF-A0AAW0Q8V1-F1
#
_cell.length_a   1.000
_cell.length_b   1.000
_cell.length_c   1.000
_cell.angle_alpha   90.00
_cell.angle_beta   90.00
_cell.angle_gamma   90.00
#
_symmetry.space_group_name_H-M   'P 1'
#
loop_
_entity.id
_entity.type
_entity.pdbx_description
1 polymer ?
#
loop_
_entity_poly.entity_id
_entity_poly.type
_entity_poly.pdbx_seq_one_letter_code
_entity_poly.pdbx_strand_id
1 'polypeptide(L)'
;MRKFLADPQIHTILVERSSLKEDVGDEGEEERETINYTVNIDIHYGIKSNSLALIKRTGVVDADKPISTQVRVLTLSEDSPYETLHSFISNAVAPFFKSYIRESGKADRDGDKMAPSVEKKIAELEMGLLHLQQNIEIPEISLVINPIIANIAKQCYERGEKPKVSDFGDKVEDPTFLNQLQSGVNRWIREIQKVTKLDRDPASGTALQEISFWLNLERALNRIQEKRESPEVLLTLEILKHGKRFHATVSFDTDTGLKQAVETVNDYNPLMKDFPLNDLLSASELDKIRQALMAIFTHLKKIRNTKYPIQRALRLVEAIPGT
;
A
#
# COMPACT_ATOMS: atom_id res chain seq x y z
N MET A 1 34.49 -9.87 -1.78
CA MET A 1 35.04 -10.38 -3.06
C MET A 1 35.50 -11.84 -3.01
N ARG A 2 36.56 -12.23 -2.27
CA ARG A 2 37.04 -13.65 -2.27
C ARG A 2 35.96 -14.68 -1.93
N LYS A 3 35.14 -14.39 -0.92
CA LYS A 3 33.98 -15.23 -0.55
C LYS A 3 32.98 -15.38 -1.70
N PHE A 4 32.64 -14.29 -2.38
CA PHE A 4 31.75 -14.35 -3.56
C PHE A 4 32.32 -15.21 -4.68
N LEU A 5 33.63 -15.18 -4.96
CA LEU A 5 34.21 -15.96 -6.07
C LEU A 5 34.25 -17.48 -5.81
N ALA A 6 34.53 -17.88 -4.56
CA ALA A 6 34.85 -19.27 -4.22
C ALA A 6 33.75 -20.01 -3.45
N ASP A 7 32.87 -19.30 -2.74
CA ASP A 7 31.85 -19.92 -1.89
C ASP A 7 30.59 -20.23 -2.72
N PRO A 8 30.19 -21.51 -2.86
CA PRO A 8 28.99 -21.90 -3.59
C PRO A 8 27.69 -21.47 -2.91
N GLN A 9 27.69 -21.09 -1.63
CA GLN A 9 26.49 -20.62 -0.95
C GLN A 9 26.22 -19.14 -1.20
N ILE A 10 27.26 -18.33 -1.37
CA ILE A 10 27.13 -16.89 -1.61
C ILE A 10 26.92 -16.64 -3.09
N HIS A 11 25.68 -16.31 -3.50
CA HIS A 11 25.33 -16.11 -4.91
C HIS A 11 25.32 -14.64 -5.34
N THR A 12 25.24 -13.70 -4.40
CA THR A 12 25.08 -12.28 -4.65
C THR A 12 26.17 -11.46 -3.99
N ILE A 13 26.48 -10.31 -4.59
CA ILE A 13 27.30 -9.27 -3.97
C ILE A 13 26.75 -7.91 -4.40
N LEU A 14 26.66 -6.98 -3.46
CA LEU A 14 26.19 -5.62 -3.65
C LEU A 14 27.39 -4.68 -3.68
N VAL A 15 27.47 -3.84 -4.70
CA VAL A 15 28.41 -2.73 -4.80
C VAL A 15 27.61 -1.45 -4.65
N GLU A 16 27.71 -0.80 -3.52
CA GLU A 16 26.96 0.39 -3.16
C GLU A 16 27.82 1.62 -3.38
N ARG A 17 27.33 2.57 -4.17
CA ARG A 17 27.91 3.89 -4.37
C ARG A 17 27.12 4.89 -3.53
N SER A 18 27.74 5.42 -2.48
CA SER A 18 27.17 6.48 -1.65
C SER A 18 27.85 7.82 -1.95
N SER A 19 27.07 8.87 -2.21
CA SER A 19 27.55 10.26 -2.22
C SER A 19 27.22 10.91 -0.88
N LEU A 20 28.25 11.37 -0.16
CA LEU A 20 28.06 12.23 1.00
C LEU A 20 28.19 13.67 0.53
N LYS A 21 27.10 14.44 0.64
CA LYS A 21 27.20 15.90 0.58
C LYS A 21 27.65 16.37 1.96
N GLU A 22 28.87 16.86 2.06
CA GLU A 22 29.30 17.58 3.27
C GLU A 22 28.65 18.96 3.23
N ASP A 23 27.74 19.24 4.18
CA ASP A 23 27.27 20.61 4.45
C ASP A 23 28.43 21.40 5.07
N VAL A 24 29.38 21.86 4.24
CA VAL A 24 30.38 22.83 4.64
C VAL A 24 29.88 24.21 4.25
N GLY A 25 29.35 24.93 5.23
CA GLY A 25 29.17 26.36 5.11
C GLY A 25 30.55 27.02 5.01
N ASP A 26 30.98 27.37 3.81
CA ASP A 26 31.60 28.65 3.51
C ASP A 26 31.56 28.91 2.00
N GLU A 27 31.24 30.14 1.62
CA GLU A 27 31.05 30.56 0.23
C GLU A 27 32.37 30.44 -0.56
N GLY A 28 32.44 29.55 -1.56
CA GLY A 28 33.36 29.75 -2.70
C GLY A 28 34.17 28.58 -3.25
N GLU A 29 34.06 27.34 -2.76
CA GLU A 29 34.76 26.19 -3.37
C GLU A 29 33.78 25.23 -4.06
N GLU A 30 34.10 24.81 -5.28
CA GLU A 30 33.31 23.89 -6.11
C GLU A 30 32.85 22.67 -5.30
N GLU A 31 31.53 22.42 -5.27
CA GLU A 31 30.91 21.25 -4.60
C GLU A 31 31.57 19.93 -5.07
N ARG A 32 32.54 19.42 -4.32
CA ARG A 32 33.13 18.09 -4.59
C ARG A 32 32.28 17.02 -3.94
N GLU A 33 31.45 16.34 -4.73
CA GLU A 33 30.81 15.10 -4.30
C GLU A 33 31.89 14.05 -3.95
N THR A 34 31.99 13.69 -2.67
CA THR A 34 32.85 12.58 -2.25
C THR A 34 32.11 11.26 -2.49
N ILE A 35 32.58 10.49 -3.47
CA ILE A 35 31.99 9.21 -3.87
C ILE A 35 32.69 8.07 -3.12
N ASN A 36 31.96 7.37 -2.27
CA ASN A 36 32.44 6.17 -1.58
C ASN A 36 31.80 4.90 -2.16
N TYR A 37 32.60 3.84 -2.30
CA TYR A 37 32.13 2.53 -2.75
C TYR A 37 32.26 1.51 -1.62
N THR A 38 31.13 0.90 -1.25
CA THR A 38 31.05 -0.15 -0.24
C THR A 38 30.64 -1.46 -0.89
N VAL A 39 31.27 -2.56 -0.50
CA VAL A 39 30.98 -3.89 -1.07
C VAL A 39 30.45 -4.81 0.01
N ASN A 40 29.18 -5.21 -0.12
CA ASN A 40 28.47 -6.07 0.83
C ASN A 40 28.04 -7.38 0.17
N ILE A 41 27.87 -8.43 0.97
CA ILE A 41 27.37 -9.73 0.47
C ILE A 41 25.84 -9.75 0.44
N ASP A 42 25.24 -9.11 1.44
CA ASP A 42 23.79 -9.01 1.57
C ASP A 42 23.26 -7.88 0.69
N ILE A 43 22.18 -8.17 -0.05
CA ILE A 43 21.44 -7.15 -0.80
C ILE A 43 20.55 -6.41 0.18
N HIS A 44 20.71 -5.09 0.24
CA HIS A 44 19.93 -4.21 1.10
C HIS A 44 19.58 -2.91 0.34
N TYR A 45 18.64 -2.15 0.87
CA TYR A 45 18.26 -0.84 0.33
C TYR A 45 19.07 0.25 1.01
N GLY A 46 19.95 0.91 0.25
CA GLY A 46 20.76 2.02 0.74
C GLY A 46 20.08 3.36 0.42
N ILE A 47 19.75 4.12 1.46
CA ILE A 47 19.13 5.46 1.35
C ILE A 47 20.12 6.39 0.64
N LYS A 48 19.71 7.01 -0.48
CA LYS A 48 20.56 7.89 -1.31
C LYS A 48 21.82 7.23 -1.86
N SER A 49 21.73 5.94 -2.17
CA SER A 49 22.82 5.19 -2.76
C SER A 49 22.41 4.63 -4.11
N ASN A 50 23.36 4.59 -5.05
CA ASN A 50 23.20 3.83 -6.27
C ASN A 50 23.93 2.50 -6.10
N SER A 51 23.19 1.42 -6.12
CA SER A 51 23.69 0.10 -5.82
C SER A 51 23.72 -0.79 -7.07
N LEU A 52 24.66 -1.72 -7.11
CA LEU A 52 24.81 -2.67 -8.21
C LEU A 52 24.93 -4.07 -7.61
N ALA A 53 23.91 -4.88 -7.84
CA ALA A 53 23.87 -6.28 -7.43
C ALA A 53 24.44 -7.15 -8.55
N LEU A 54 25.46 -7.93 -8.21
CA LEU A 54 26.05 -8.94 -9.07
C LEU A 54 25.61 -10.32 -8.59
N ILE A 55 25.03 -11.12 -9.48
CA ILE A 55 24.49 -12.44 -9.18
C ILE A 55 25.27 -13.48 -9.98
N LYS A 56 25.86 -14.48 -9.32
CA LYS A 56 26.53 -15.59 -9.99
C LYS A 56 25.54 -16.50 -10.69
N ARG A 57 25.94 -17.02 -11.86
CA ARG A 57 25.22 -18.06 -12.59
C ARG A 57 25.61 -19.48 -12.14
N THR A 58 26.80 -19.63 -11.57
CA THR A 58 27.39 -20.90 -11.12
C THR A 58 27.91 -20.77 -9.70
N GLY A 59 28.09 -21.90 -8.99
CA GLY A 59 28.55 -21.90 -7.59
C GLY A 59 29.91 -21.21 -7.41
N VAL A 60 30.78 -21.26 -8.42
CA VAL A 60 32.09 -20.60 -8.42
C VAL A 60 32.31 -19.82 -9.72
N VAL A 61 33.15 -18.79 -9.65
CA VAL A 61 33.60 -18.02 -10.81
C VAL A 61 34.91 -18.61 -11.31
N ASP A 62 34.90 -19.06 -12.55
CA ASP A 62 36.01 -19.69 -13.27
C ASP A 62 36.88 -18.62 -13.94
N ALA A 63 38.20 -18.68 -13.75
CA ALA A 63 39.12 -17.71 -14.33
C ALA A 63 39.27 -17.86 -15.86
N ASP A 64 39.00 -19.05 -16.39
CA ASP A 64 39.19 -19.36 -17.81
C ASP A 64 38.00 -18.92 -18.68
N LYS A 65 36.91 -18.47 -18.06
CA LYS A 65 35.68 -18.04 -18.75
C LYS A 65 35.45 -16.54 -18.64
N PRO A 66 34.90 -15.87 -19.67
CA PRO A 66 34.57 -14.46 -19.58
C PRO A 66 33.58 -14.16 -18.45
N ILE A 67 33.84 -13.12 -17.65
CA ILE A 67 33.01 -12.77 -16.49
C ILE A 67 31.56 -12.45 -16.86
N SER A 68 31.33 -11.89 -18.06
CA SER A 68 30.01 -11.59 -18.62
C SER A 68 29.13 -12.84 -18.78
N THR A 69 29.73 -14.01 -18.95
CA THR A 69 28.99 -15.28 -19.04
C THR A 69 28.69 -15.89 -17.68
N GLN A 70 29.28 -15.37 -16.60
CA GLN A 70 29.24 -15.96 -15.27
C GLN A 70 28.45 -15.14 -14.26
N VAL A 71 28.21 -13.86 -14.56
CA VAL A 71 27.57 -12.91 -13.65
C VAL A 71 26.40 -12.21 -14.35
N ARG A 72 25.30 -12.02 -13.63
CA ARG A 72 24.19 -11.14 -13.99
C ARG A 72 24.30 -9.85 -13.19
N VAL A 73 23.98 -8.73 -13.83
CA VAL A 73 24.05 -7.40 -13.22
C VAL A 73 22.64 -6.88 -13.06
N LEU A 74 22.32 -6.37 -11.88
CA LEU A 74 21.06 -5.70 -11.58
C LEU A 74 21.37 -4.39 -10.86
N THR A 75 20.98 -3.28 -11.46
CA THR A 75 21.15 -1.96 -10.85
C THR A 75 20.03 -1.74 -9.84
N LEU A 76 20.32 -1.18 -8.68
CA LEU A 76 19.33 -0.75 -7.70
C LEU A 76 19.53 0.75 -7.54
N SER A 77 18.65 1.53 -8.18
CA SER A 77 18.75 2.98 -8.20
C SER A 77 18.36 3.60 -6.84
N GLU A 78 18.66 4.88 -6.69
CA GLU A 78 18.26 5.71 -5.54
C GLU A 78 16.72 5.93 -5.45
N ASP A 79 15.99 5.63 -6.52
CA ASP A 79 14.53 5.78 -6.56
C ASP A 79 13.84 4.87 -5.54
N SER A 80 12.54 5.10 -5.32
CA SER A 80 11.74 4.23 -4.46
C SER A 80 11.92 2.77 -4.87
N PRO A 81 12.17 1.83 -3.93
CA PRO A 81 12.39 0.43 -4.28
C PRO A 81 11.19 -0.14 -5.03
N TYR A 82 9.97 0.35 -4.79
CA TYR A 82 8.79 -0.02 -5.55
C TYR A 82 8.85 0.43 -7.01
N GLU A 83 9.43 1.62 -7.27
CA GLU A 83 9.67 2.17 -8.61
C GLU A 83 10.64 1.31 -9.40
N THR A 84 11.82 1.11 -8.84
CA THR A 84 12.88 0.31 -9.44
C THR A 84 12.43 -1.13 -9.69
N LEU A 85 11.79 -1.78 -8.71
CA LEU A 85 11.33 -3.17 -8.84
C LEU A 85 10.23 -3.32 -9.89
N HIS A 86 9.25 -2.42 -9.92
CA HIS A 86 8.21 -2.47 -10.93
C HIS A 86 8.80 -2.31 -12.33
N SER A 87 9.72 -1.35 -12.52
CA SER A 87 10.40 -1.15 -13.80
C SER A 87 11.09 -2.42 -14.26
N PHE A 88 11.77 -3.16 -13.38
CA PHE A 88 12.33 -4.46 -13.75
C PHE A 88 11.28 -5.50 -14.12
N ILE A 89 10.17 -5.55 -13.41
CA ILE A 89 9.12 -6.53 -13.69
C ILE A 89 8.39 -6.20 -14.99
N SER A 90 7.91 -4.97 -15.14
CA SER A 90 7.11 -4.51 -16.29
C SER A 90 7.93 -4.50 -17.58
N ASN A 91 9.18 -4.04 -17.52
CA ASN A 91 9.97 -3.74 -18.72
C ASN A 91 10.96 -4.85 -19.09
N ALA A 92 11.36 -5.71 -18.15
CA ALA A 92 12.32 -6.79 -18.42
C ALA A 92 11.74 -8.18 -18.17
N VAL A 93 11.24 -8.46 -16.97
CA VAL A 93 10.82 -9.83 -16.58
C VAL A 93 9.58 -10.28 -17.34
N ALA A 94 8.51 -9.47 -17.34
CA ALA A 94 7.24 -9.84 -17.98
C ALA A 94 7.38 -10.01 -19.51
N PRO A 95 8.01 -9.09 -20.25
CA PRO A 95 8.20 -9.25 -21.70
C PRO A 95 9.12 -10.44 -22.05
N PHE A 96 10.20 -10.66 -21.28
CA PHE A 96 11.11 -11.78 -21.49
C PHE A 96 10.41 -13.13 -21.27
N PHE A 97 9.62 -13.24 -20.20
CA PHE A 97 8.85 -14.46 -19.91
C PHE A 97 7.80 -14.75 -20.98
N LYS A 98 7.07 -13.73 -21.44
CA LYS A 98 6.11 -13.83 -22.55
C LYS A 98 6.78 -14.30 -23.85
N SER A 99 7.94 -13.74 -24.20
CA SER A 99 8.73 -14.15 -25.37
C SER A 99 9.17 -15.62 -25.27
N TYR A 100 9.66 -16.05 -24.11
CA TYR A 100 10.03 -17.45 -23.89
C TYR A 100 8.85 -18.42 -24.02
N ILE A 101 7.66 -18.09 -23.50
CA ILE A 101 6.45 -18.91 -23.68
C ILE A 101 6.09 -19.02 -25.16
N ARG A 102 6.16 -17.90 -25.90
CA ARG A 102 5.84 -17.85 -27.33
C ARG A 102 6.81 -18.71 -28.16
N GLU A 103 8.10 -18.64 -27.89
CA GLU A 103 9.12 -19.40 -28.64
C GLU A 103 9.17 -20.89 -28.26
N SER A 104 8.89 -21.21 -26.99
CA SER A 104 8.95 -22.60 -26.51
C SER A 104 7.74 -23.46 -26.92
N GLY A 105 6.70 -22.86 -27.53
CA GLY A 105 5.48 -23.56 -27.95
C GLY A 105 4.67 -24.17 -26.79
N LYS A 106 4.99 -23.80 -25.54
CA LYS A 106 4.34 -24.34 -24.34
C LYS A 106 2.89 -23.85 -24.15
N ALA A 107 2.47 -22.82 -24.88
CA ALA A 107 1.12 -22.28 -24.82
C ALA A 107 0.04 -23.26 -25.35
N ASP A 108 0.38 -24.13 -26.30
CA ASP A 108 -0.58 -25.06 -26.97
C ASP A 108 -0.57 -26.48 -26.37
N ARG A 109 0.24 -26.76 -25.36
CA ARG A 109 0.21 -28.04 -24.65
C ARG A 109 -0.85 -27.97 -23.54
N ASP A 110 -2.01 -28.58 -23.80
CA ASP A 110 -3.20 -28.75 -22.92
C ASP A 110 -2.93 -29.18 -21.46
N GLY A 111 -1.68 -29.46 -21.07
CA GLY A 111 -1.26 -29.88 -19.73
C GLY A 111 -0.41 -28.88 -18.93
N ASP A 112 0.24 -27.86 -19.53
CA ASP A 112 1.20 -27.00 -18.80
C ASP A 112 0.54 -25.72 -18.23
N LYS A 113 -0.38 -25.89 -17.28
CA LYS A 113 -1.09 -24.78 -16.59
C LYS A 113 -0.17 -23.89 -15.75
N MET A 114 1.09 -24.28 -15.56
CA MET A 114 2.06 -23.54 -14.75
C MET A 114 2.55 -22.27 -15.46
N ALA A 115 2.80 -22.31 -16.77
CA ALA A 115 3.29 -21.14 -17.49
C ALA A 115 2.29 -19.97 -17.49
N PRO A 116 1.00 -20.16 -17.85
CA PRO A 116 -0.02 -19.13 -17.69
C PRO A 116 -0.23 -18.69 -16.23
N SER A 117 -0.10 -19.61 -15.26
CA SER A 117 -0.21 -19.27 -13.85
C SER A 117 0.94 -18.37 -13.37
N VAL A 118 2.16 -18.58 -13.85
CA VAL A 118 3.31 -17.73 -13.53
C VAL A 118 3.18 -16.38 -14.22
N GLU A 119 2.72 -16.33 -15.47
CA GLU A 119 2.43 -15.07 -16.16
C GLU A 119 1.41 -14.24 -15.38
N LYS A 120 0.34 -14.89 -14.89
CA LYS A 120 -0.64 -14.23 -14.02
C LYS A 120 -0.02 -13.70 -12.73
N LYS A 121 0.87 -14.46 -12.07
CA LYS A 121 1.57 -14.01 -10.86
C LYS A 121 2.52 -12.85 -11.11
N ILE A 122 3.20 -12.83 -12.26
CA ILE A 122 4.05 -11.70 -12.67
C ILE A 122 3.19 -10.45 -12.82
N ALA A 123 2.04 -10.56 -13.50
CA ALA A 123 1.08 -9.45 -13.61
C ALA A 123 0.52 -9.01 -12.25
N GLU A 124 0.16 -9.94 -11.36
CA GLU A 124 -0.30 -9.63 -10.00
C GLU A 124 0.78 -8.91 -9.18
N LEU A 125 2.05 -9.31 -9.32
CA LEU A 125 3.19 -8.68 -8.63
C LEU A 125 3.51 -7.29 -9.19
N GLU A 126 3.52 -7.13 -10.51
CA GLU A 126 3.64 -5.85 -11.19
C GLU A 126 2.59 -4.87 -10.67
N MET A 127 1.32 -5.30 -10.63
CA MET A 127 0.23 -4.51 -10.07
C MET A 127 0.42 -4.18 -8.58
N GLY A 128 0.90 -5.14 -7.77
CA GLY A 128 1.19 -4.91 -6.36
C GLY A 128 2.25 -3.83 -6.15
N LEU A 129 3.32 -3.84 -6.95
CA LEU A 129 4.38 -2.83 -6.89
C LEU A 129 3.89 -1.47 -7.38
N LEU A 130 3.09 -1.43 -8.45
CA LEU A 130 2.48 -0.20 -8.95
C LEU A 130 1.60 0.46 -7.88
N HIS A 131 0.78 -0.32 -7.16
CA HIS A 131 -0.02 0.21 -6.05
C HIS A 131 0.84 0.79 -4.92
N LEU A 132 1.97 0.16 -4.60
CA LEU A 132 2.88 0.63 -3.55
C LEU A 132 3.65 1.89 -3.96
N GLN A 133 4.03 2.02 -5.24
CA GLN A 133 4.60 3.26 -5.77
C GLN A 133 3.65 4.45 -5.67
N GLN A 134 2.37 4.19 -5.93
CA GLN A 134 1.35 5.23 -6.04
C GLN A 134 0.98 5.87 -4.70
N ASN A 135 1.56 5.37 -3.59
CA ASN A 135 1.62 6.01 -2.28
C ASN A 135 0.31 6.68 -1.86
N ILE A 136 -0.78 5.93 -1.89
CA ILE A 136 -2.05 6.35 -1.30
C ILE A 136 -2.05 5.81 0.12
N GLU A 137 -1.21 6.41 0.96
CA GLU A 137 -1.12 6.01 2.36
C GLU A 137 -2.33 6.57 3.10
N ILE A 138 -3.41 5.78 3.14
CA ILE A 138 -4.52 6.07 4.03
C ILE A 138 -4.05 5.73 5.45
N PRO A 139 -4.00 6.71 6.36
CA PRO A 139 -3.45 6.49 7.69
C PRO A 139 -4.24 5.42 8.43
N GLU A 140 -3.54 4.44 8.98
CA GLU A 140 -4.19 3.41 9.79
C GLU A 140 -4.58 3.99 11.16
N ILE A 141 -5.88 3.99 11.47
CA ILE A 141 -6.38 4.50 12.74
C ILE A 141 -6.32 3.42 13.81
N SER A 142 -5.77 3.76 14.98
CA SER A 142 -5.83 2.96 16.20
C SER A 142 -6.66 3.66 17.26
N LEU A 143 -7.73 3.00 17.72
CA LEU A 143 -8.56 3.48 18.82
C LEU A 143 -7.96 2.98 20.14
N VAL A 144 -7.09 3.79 20.74
CA VAL A 144 -6.42 3.42 22.00
C VAL A 144 -7.44 3.39 23.13
N ILE A 145 -7.64 2.21 23.71
CA ILE A 145 -8.55 1.98 24.85
C ILE A 145 -7.83 2.32 26.16
N ASN A 146 -8.59 2.84 27.14
CA ASN A 146 -8.03 3.11 28.46
C ASN A 146 -7.53 1.81 29.12
N PRO A 147 -6.31 1.77 29.69
CA PRO A 147 -5.75 0.54 30.29
C PRO A 147 -6.62 -0.09 31.37
N ILE A 148 -7.39 0.70 32.13
CA ILE A 148 -8.31 0.20 33.16
C ILE A 148 -9.44 -0.60 32.52
N ILE A 149 -10.02 -0.08 31.42
CA ILE A 149 -11.07 -0.78 30.66
C ILE A 149 -10.50 -2.06 30.04
N ALA A 150 -9.31 -1.98 29.42
CA ALA A 150 -8.68 -3.14 28.81
C ALA A 150 -8.38 -4.25 29.83
N ASN A 151 -7.89 -3.89 31.02
CA ASN A 151 -7.58 -4.85 32.09
C ASN A 151 -8.84 -5.51 32.65
N ILE A 152 -9.91 -4.73 32.90
CA ILE A 152 -11.19 -5.27 33.39
C ILE A 152 -11.83 -6.15 32.32
N ALA A 153 -11.82 -5.71 31.05
CA ALA A 153 -12.34 -6.49 29.95
C ALA A 153 -11.64 -7.85 29.84
N LYS A 154 -10.30 -7.86 29.93
CA LYS A 154 -9.50 -9.09 29.93
C LYS A 154 -9.89 -10.03 31.08
N GLN A 155 -10.05 -9.51 32.30
CA GLN A 155 -10.46 -10.32 33.46
C GLN A 155 -11.86 -10.92 33.30
N CYS A 156 -12.81 -10.19 32.71
CA CYS A 156 -14.15 -10.72 32.41
C CYS A 156 -14.09 -11.80 31.34
N TYR A 157 -13.29 -11.60 30.28
CA TYR A 157 -13.10 -12.60 29.23
C TYR A 157 -12.45 -13.90 29.75
N GLU A 158 -11.48 -13.80 30.67
CA GLU A 158 -10.87 -14.96 31.33
C GLU A 158 -11.87 -15.75 32.18
N ARG A 159 -12.94 -15.10 32.66
CA ARG A 159 -14.06 -15.73 33.39
C ARG A 159 -15.18 -16.21 32.47
N GLY A 160 -15.08 -16.00 31.15
CA GLY A 160 -16.13 -16.33 30.19
C GLY A 160 -17.33 -15.38 30.21
N GLU A 161 -17.19 -14.21 30.83
CA GLU A 161 -18.27 -13.22 30.97
C GLU A 161 -18.02 -11.99 30.10
N LYS A 162 -19.10 -11.35 29.63
CA LYS A 162 -19.00 -10.06 28.94
C LYS A 162 -18.85 -8.94 29.97
N PRO A 163 -17.92 -7.98 29.76
CA PRO A 163 -17.75 -6.86 30.68
C PRO A 163 -19.01 -5.99 30.74
N LYS A 164 -19.35 -5.48 31.92
CA LYS A 164 -20.51 -4.62 32.18
C LYS A 164 -20.09 -3.35 32.91
N VAL A 165 -20.93 -2.32 32.83
CA VAL A 165 -20.71 -1.04 33.54
C VAL A 165 -20.58 -1.24 35.05
N SER A 166 -21.29 -2.21 35.63
CA SER A 166 -21.22 -2.55 37.07
C SER A 166 -19.83 -3.00 37.53
N ASP A 167 -19.02 -3.58 36.64
CA ASP A 167 -17.72 -4.16 36.98
C ASP A 167 -16.68 -3.11 37.34
N PHE A 168 -16.99 -1.83 37.10
CA PHE A 168 -16.15 -0.68 37.38
C PHE A 168 -16.44 -0.05 38.76
N GLY A 169 -17.54 -0.43 39.43
CA GLY A 169 -17.91 0.06 40.77
C GLY A 169 -17.92 1.58 40.87
N ASP A 170 -17.33 2.12 41.95
CA ASP A 170 -17.27 3.56 42.22
C ASP A 170 -16.47 4.35 41.18
N LYS A 171 -15.64 3.69 40.35
CA LYS A 171 -14.89 4.38 39.29
C LYS A 171 -15.78 4.98 38.22
N VAL A 172 -17.00 4.48 38.05
CA VAL A 172 -17.97 5.04 37.08
C VAL A 172 -18.46 6.42 37.52
N GLU A 173 -18.34 6.76 38.80
CA GLU A 173 -18.69 8.08 39.34
C GLU A 173 -17.49 9.01 39.50
N ASP A 174 -16.27 8.48 39.36
CA ASP A 174 -15.03 9.24 39.48
C ASP A 174 -14.89 10.25 38.32
N PRO A 175 -14.93 11.57 38.60
CA PRO A 175 -14.83 12.58 37.56
C PRO A 175 -13.47 12.56 36.86
N THR A 176 -12.40 12.12 37.51
CA THR A 176 -11.07 12.05 36.90
C THR A 176 -11.00 10.94 35.85
N PHE A 177 -11.50 9.75 36.18
CA PHE A 177 -11.62 8.64 35.25
C PHE A 177 -12.53 8.98 34.06
N LEU A 178 -13.72 9.53 34.31
CA LEU A 178 -14.64 9.93 33.24
C LEU A 178 -14.05 11.03 32.32
N ASN A 179 -13.27 11.95 32.88
CA ASN A 179 -12.53 12.96 32.08
C ASN A 179 -11.50 12.30 31.15
N GLN A 180 -10.76 11.30 31.64
CA GLN A 180 -9.80 10.56 30.83
C GLN A 180 -10.49 9.82 29.69
N LEU A 181 -11.60 9.12 29.96
CA LEU A 181 -12.38 8.43 28.93
C LEU A 181 -12.91 9.41 27.88
N GLN A 182 -13.47 10.54 28.31
CA GLN A 182 -13.95 11.58 27.40
C GLN A 182 -12.81 12.14 26.53
N SER A 183 -11.62 12.35 27.10
CA SER A 183 -10.46 12.80 26.31
C SER A 183 -10.01 11.77 25.28
N GLY A 184 -10.10 10.48 25.61
CA GLY A 184 -9.83 9.36 24.71
C GLY A 184 -10.83 9.32 23.54
N VAL A 185 -12.13 9.43 23.83
CA VAL A 185 -13.18 9.50 22.81
C VAL A 185 -12.98 10.72 21.90
N ASN A 186 -12.66 11.88 22.45
CA ASN A 186 -12.36 13.07 21.63
C ASN A 186 -11.15 12.86 20.71
N ARG A 187 -10.14 12.09 21.14
CA ARG A 187 -9.02 11.70 20.28
C ARG A 187 -9.47 10.75 19.19
N TRP A 188 -10.31 9.77 19.50
CA TRP A 188 -10.90 8.85 18.51
C TRP A 188 -11.66 9.61 17.43
N ILE A 189 -12.48 10.62 17.80
CA ILE A 189 -13.19 11.47 16.83
C ILE A 189 -12.20 12.12 15.86
N ARG A 190 -11.12 12.73 16.37
CA ARG A 190 -10.11 13.38 15.52
C ARG A 190 -9.39 12.39 14.61
N GLU A 191 -9.03 11.21 15.11
CA GLU A 191 -8.38 10.18 14.29
C GLU A 191 -9.32 9.70 13.17
N ILE A 192 -10.59 9.43 13.47
CA ILE A 192 -11.58 9.03 12.45
C ILE A 192 -11.78 10.15 11.43
N GLN A 193 -11.84 11.42 11.87
CA GLN A 193 -11.96 12.57 10.99
C GLN A 193 -10.80 12.72 10.00
N LYS A 194 -9.58 12.27 10.33
CA LYS A 194 -8.46 12.30 9.38
C LYS A 194 -8.71 11.44 8.15
N VAL A 195 -9.40 10.30 8.32
CA VAL A 195 -9.73 9.39 7.21
C VAL A 195 -11.04 9.78 6.55
N THR A 196 -12.07 10.19 7.30
CA THR A 196 -13.37 10.55 6.71
C THR A 196 -13.35 11.87 5.93
N LYS A 197 -12.40 12.76 6.23
CA LYS A 197 -12.15 13.99 5.47
C LYS A 197 -11.01 13.85 4.45
N LEU A 198 -10.45 12.64 4.32
CA LEU A 198 -9.43 12.37 3.32
C LEU A 198 -10.09 12.48 1.94
N ASP A 199 -9.70 13.49 1.18
CA ASP A 199 -10.11 13.64 -0.21
C ASP A 199 -8.87 13.83 -1.07
N ARG A 200 -8.89 13.22 -2.24
CA ARG A 200 -7.84 13.30 -3.24
C ARG A 200 -8.28 14.27 -4.32
N ASP A 201 -7.37 15.15 -4.76
CA ASP A 201 -7.62 16.01 -5.92
C ASP A 201 -7.81 15.15 -7.18
N PRO A 202 -9.00 15.14 -7.79
CA PRO A 202 -9.28 14.34 -8.98
C PRO A 202 -8.54 14.85 -10.22
N ALA A 203 -8.02 16.08 -10.22
CA ALA A 203 -7.21 16.64 -11.31
C ALA A 203 -5.73 16.24 -11.23
N SER A 204 -5.30 15.66 -10.11
CA SER A 204 -3.92 15.23 -9.89
C SER A 204 -3.79 13.73 -10.11
N GLY A 205 -2.73 13.31 -10.79
CA GLY A 205 -2.34 11.90 -10.95
C GLY A 205 -3.19 11.08 -11.92
N THR A 206 -3.09 9.75 -11.82
CA THR A 206 -3.63 8.83 -12.84
C THR A 206 -5.00 8.27 -12.48
N ALA A 207 -5.75 7.77 -13.47
CA ALA A 207 -7.04 7.12 -13.23
C ALA A 207 -6.90 5.88 -12.32
N LEU A 208 -5.77 5.16 -12.40
CA LEU A 208 -5.49 4.02 -11.51
C LEU A 208 -5.28 4.45 -10.05
N GLN A 209 -4.67 5.61 -9.83
CA GLN A 209 -4.52 6.18 -8.48
C GLN A 209 -5.88 6.57 -7.90
N GLU A 210 -6.76 7.18 -8.69
CA GLU A 210 -8.11 7.52 -8.25
C GLU A 210 -8.91 6.27 -7.86
N ILE A 211 -8.89 5.22 -8.70
CA ILE A 211 -9.55 3.94 -8.41
C ILE A 211 -8.99 3.31 -7.13
N SER A 212 -7.66 3.26 -7.01
CA SER A 212 -6.99 2.69 -5.85
C SER A 212 -7.30 3.45 -4.57
N PHE A 213 -7.43 4.78 -4.64
CA PHE A 213 -7.82 5.63 -3.52
C PHE A 213 -9.18 5.24 -2.97
N TRP A 214 -10.20 5.15 -3.82
CA TRP A 214 -11.55 4.81 -3.38
C TRP A 214 -11.65 3.39 -2.81
N LEU A 215 -10.98 2.42 -3.42
CA LEU A 215 -10.94 1.03 -2.92
C LEU A 215 -10.19 0.92 -1.58
N ASN A 216 -9.08 1.65 -1.40
CA ASN A 216 -8.37 1.67 -0.13
C ASN A 216 -9.17 2.41 0.94
N LEU A 217 -9.87 3.49 0.58
CA LEU A 217 -10.72 4.25 1.50
C LEU A 217 -11.88 3.39 1.99
N GLU A 218 -12.49 2.59 1.11
CA GLU A 218 -13.51 1.59 1.48
C GLU A 218 -12.98 0.64 2.57
N ARG A 219 -11.82 0.02 2.33
CA ARG A 219 -11.20 -0.92 3.28
C ARG A 219 -10.88 -0.25 4.61
N ALA A 220 -10.35 0.97 4.58
CA ALA A 220 -10.00 1.72 5.77
C ALA A 220 -11.25 2.08 6.59
N LEU A 221 -12.30 2.58 5.94
CA LEU A 221 -13.57 2.93 6.60
C LEU A 221 -14.25 1.68 7.19
N ASN A 222 -14.25 0.55 6.48
CA ASN A 222 -14.78 -0.71 7.00
C ASN A 222 -14.02 -1.17 8.26
N ARG A 223 -12.68 -1.09 8.25
CA ARG A 223 -11.86 -1.40 9.45
C ARG A 223 -12.17 -0.46 10.62
N ILE A 224 -12.38 0.83 10.36
CA ILE A 224 -12.78 1.79 11.40
C ILE A 224 -14.16 1.41 11.97
N GLN A 225 -15.09 1.01 11.10
CA GLN A 225 -16.42 0.56 11.52
C GLN A 225 -16.34 -0.69 12.41
N GLU A 226 -15.54 -1.69 12.04
CA GLU A 226 -15.26 -2.87 12.87
C GLU A 226 -14.68 -2.49 14.22
N LYS A 227 -13.67 -1.59 14.26
CA LYS A 227 -13.09 -1.10 15.51
C LYS A 227 -14.10 -0.33 16.36
N ARG A 228 -15.00 0.43 15.75
CA ARG A 228 -16.08 1.15 16.45
C ARG A 228 -17.10 0.19 17.08
N GLU A 229 -17.37 -0.93 16.42
CA GLU A 229 -18.28 -1.98 16.89
C GLU A 229 -17.61 -2.93 17.92
N SER A 230 -16.34 -2.73 18.23
CA SER A 230 -15.64 -3.50 19.25
C SER A 230 -16.27 -3.33 20.64
N PRO A 231 -16.37 -4.43 21.42
CA PRO A 231 -17.06 -4.40 22.71
C PRO A 231 -16.40 -3.44 23.70
N GLU A 232 -15.09 -3.25 23.66
CA GLU A 232 -14.36 -2.34 24.55
C GLU A 232 -14.66 -0.87 24.23
N VAL A 233 -14.81 -0.52 22.95
CA VAL A 233 -15.20 0.84 22.53
C VAL A 233 -16.65 1.10 22.93
N LEU A 234 -17.56 0.16 22.67
CA LEU A 234 -18.96 0.28 23.07
C LEU A 234 -19.11 0.41 24.59
N LEU A 235 -18.38 -0.41 25.37
CA LEU A 235 -18.35 -0.33 26.82
C LEU A 235 -17.86 1.03 27.32
N THR A 236 -16.83 1.59 26.68
CA THR A 236 -16.32 2.94 27.02
C THR A 236 -17.41 4.00 26.84
N LEU A 237 -18.19 3.92 25.75
CA LEU A 237 -19.30 4.82 25.48
C LEU A 237 -20.46 4.62 26.47
N GLU A 238 -20.76 3.37 26.86
CA GLU A 238 -21.77 3.06 27.87
C GLU A 238 -21.42 3.61 29.25
N ILE A 239 -20.15 3.49 29.68
CA ILE A 239 -19.66 4.07 30.93
C ILE A 239 -19.82 5.60 30.93
N LEU A 240 -19.45 6.27 29.83
CA LEU A 240 -19.63 7.71 29.69
C LEU A 240 -21.11 8.12 29.72
N LYS A 241 -21.99 7.32 29.11
CA LYS A 241 -23.44 7.54 29.14
C LYS A 241 -24.00 7.37 30.55
N HIS A 242 -23.55 6.37 31.30
CA HIS A 242 -23.92 6.15 32.71
C HIS A 242 -23.44 7.30 33.60
N GLY A 243 -22.21 7.78 33.40
CA GLY A 243 -21.64 8.96 34.06
C GLY A 243 -22.22 10.31 33.62
N LYS A 244 -23.36 10.32 32.93
CA LYS A 244 -24.07 11.51 32.42
C LYS A 244 -23.24 12.40 31.48
N ARG A 245 -22.21 11.86 30.82
CA ARG A 245 -21.33 12.59 29.88
C ARG A 245 -21.77 12.45 28.43
N PHE A 246 -23.01 12.87 28.16
CA PHE A 246 -23.65 12.68 26.86
C PHE A 246 -22.97 13.40 25.69
N HIS A 247 -22.27 14.52 25.93
CA HIS A 247 -21.60 15.25 24.86
C HIS A 247 -20.56 14.40 24.13
N ALA A 248 -19.76 13.61 24.85
CA ALA A 248 -18.73 12.78 24.23
C ALA A 248 -19.33 11.65 23.39
N THR A 249 -20.41 11.03 23.86
CA THR A 249 -21.09 9.94 23.16
C THR A 249 -21.83 10.45 21.93
N VAL A 250 -22.54 11.58 22.05
CA VAL A 250 -23.27 12.19 20.93
C VAL A 250 -22.29 12.65 19.86
N SER A 251 -21.21 13.36 20.23
CA SER A 251 -20.18 13.79 19.28
C SER A 251 -19.47 12.62 18.60
N PHE A 252 -19.27 11.48 19.28
CA PHE A 252 -18.69 10.31 18.63
C PHE A 252 -19.61 9.71 17.55
N ASP A 253 -20.92 9.77 17.76
CA ASP A 253 -21.90 9.29 16.79
C ASP A 253 -22.14 10.28 15.64
N THR A 254 -22.09 11.59 15.90
CA THR A 254 -22.42 12.63 14.89
C THR A 254 -21.19 13.22 14.20
N ASP A 255 -20.10 13.46 14.93
CA ASP A 255 -19.01 14.34 14.46
C ASP A 255 -17.90 13.55 13.76
N THR A 256 -17.95 12.22 13.73
CA THR A 256 -16.94 11.40 13.03
C THR A 256 -17.06 11.48 11.51
N GLY A 257 -18.24 11.77 10.97
CA GLY A 257 -18.50 11.76 9.52
C GLY A 257 -18.44 10.35 8.88
N LEU A 258 -18.25 9.30 9.69
CA LEU A 258 -18.03 7.93 9.22
C LEU A 258 -19.19 7.42 8.37
N LYS A 259 -20.42 7.65 8.81
CA LYS A 259 -21.63 7.21 8.10
C LYS A 259 -21.74 7.80 6.69
N GLN A 260 -21.47 9.11 6.55
CA GLN A 260 -21.52 9.81 5.26
C GLN A 260 -20.37 9.37 4.34
N ALA A 261 -19.17 9.18 4.90
CA ALA A 261 -18.03 8.68 4.15
C ALA A 261 -18.26 7.26 3.62
N VAL A 262 -18.76 6.34 4.46
CA VAL A 262 -19.11 4.97 4.05
C VAL A 262 -20.22 4.97 2.99
N GLU A 263 -21.26 5.79 3.14
CA GLU A 263 -22.33 5.89 2.14
C GLU A 263 -21.78 6.38 0.78
N THR A 264 -20.91 7.40 0.80
CA THR A 264 -20.30 7.98 -0.40
C THR A 264 -19.40 6.96 -1.11
N VAL A 265 -18.54 6.27 -0.36
CA VAL A 265 -17.65 5.24 -0.92
C VAL A 265 -18.45 4.07 -1.47
N ASN A 266 -19.48 3.60 -0.76
CA ASN A 266 -20.35 2.52 -1.25
C ASN A 266 -21.11 2.91 -2.52
N ASP A 267 -21.49 4.18 -2.65
CA ASP A 267 -22.15 4.71 -3.85
C ASP A 267 -21.18 4.81 -5.04
N TYR A 268 -19.89 5.09 -4.80
CA TYR A 268 -18.87 5.13 -5.85
C TYR A 268 -18.28 3.75 -6.17
N ASN A 269 -18.40 2.79 -5.26
CA ASN A 269 -17.80 1.47 -5.39
C ASN A 269 -18.21 0.70 -6.66
N PRO A 270 -19.47 0.73 -7.14
CA PRO A 270 -19.83 0.09 -8.41
C PRO A 270 -19.03 0.59 -9.61
N LEU A 271 -18.59 1.85 -9.57
CA LEU A 271 -17.75 2.47 -10.59
C LEU A 271 -16.25 2.22 -10.35
N MET A 272 -15.78 2.15 -9.10
CA MET A 272 -14.35 1.98 -8.83
C MET A 272 -13.92 0.51 -8.84
N LYS A 273 -14.82 -0.39 -8.48
CA LYS A 273 -14.56 -1.83 -8.42
C LYS A 273 -14.58 -2.46 -9.81
N ASP A 274 -13.65 -3.40 -10.01
CA ASP A 274 -13.49 -4.17 -11.24
C ASP A 274 -13.38 -3.26 -12.48
N PHE A 275 -12.74 -2.09 -12.34
CA PHE A 275 -12.54 -1.17 -13.44
C PHE A 275 -11.49 -1.75 -14.41
N PRO A 276 -11.80 -1.88 -15.72
CA PRO A 276 -10.96 -2.59 -16.69
C PRO A 276 -9.79 -1.73 -17.20
N LEU A 277 -9.01 -1.14 -16.30
CA LEU A 277 -7.84 -0.34 -16.68
C LEU A 277 -6.63 -1.23 -17.02
N ASN A 278 -6.56 -2.41 -16.39
CA ASN A 278 -5.45 -3.34 -16.58
C ASN A 278 -5.35 -3.86 -18.01
N ASP A 279 -6.48 -4.01 -18.70
CA ASP A 279 -6.53 -4.42 -20.10
C ASP A 279 -5.88 -3.38 -21.01
N LEU A 280 -5.92 -2.10 -20.62
CA LEU A 280 -5.28 -1.00 -21.35
C LEU A 280 -3.78 -0.97 -21.06
N LEU A 281 -3.39 -1.03 -19.78
CA LEU A 281 -1.98 -1.01 -19.36
C LEU A 281 -1.16 -2.19 -19.90
N SER A 282 -1.80 -3.34 -20.07
CA SER A 282 -1.13 -4.57 -20.54
C SER A 282 -1.21 -4.75 -22.07
N ALA A 283 -1.90 -3.87 -22.79
CA ALA A 283 -2.10 -4.00 -24.23
C ALA A 283 -0.84 -3.62 -25.02
N SER A 284 -0.25 -4.59 -25.71
CA SER A 284 0.87 -4.39 -26.63
C SER A 284 0.44 -4.28 -28.11
N GLU A 285 -0.84 -4.46 -28.41
CA GLU A 285 -1.41 -4.51 -29.75
C GLU A 285 -2.57 -3.52 -29.90
N LEU A 286 -2.67 -2.86 -31.05
CA LEU A 286 -3.70 -1.86 -31.31
C LEU A 286 -5.14 -2.40 -31.13
N ASP A 287 -5.36 -3.66 -31.53
CA ASP A 287 -6.66 -4.31 -31.34
C ASP A 287 -7.01 -4.53 -29.87
N LYS A 288 -6.02 -4.85 -29.02
CA LYS A 288 -6.21 -4.98 -27.58
C LYS A 288 -6.48 -3.63 -26.92
N ILE A 289 -5.79 -2.57 -27.36
CA ILE A 289 -6.08 -1.19 -26.91
C ILE A 289 -7.54 -0.83 -27.22
N ARG A 290 -8.00 -1.10 -28.46
CA ARG A 290 -9.39 -0.85 -28.86
C ARG A 290 -10.39 -1.62 -27.98
N GLN A 291 -10.12 -2.90 -27.70
CA GLN A 291 -10.98 -3.73 -26.84
C GLN A 291 -11.01 -3.20 -25.39
N ALA A 292 -9.85 -2.83 -24.83
CA ALA A 292 -9.75 -2.24 -23.50
C ALA A 292 -10.54 -0.93 -23.40
N LEU A 293 -10.41 -0.03 -24.38
CA LEU A 293 -11.19 1.21 -24.43
C LEU A 293 -12.70 0.95 -24.50
N MET A 294 -13.13 -0.04 -25.30
CA MET A 294 -14.54 -0.44 -25.36
C MET A 294 -15.05 -0.98 -24.01
N ALA A 295 -14.23 -1.77 -23.32
CA ALA A 295 -14.54 -2.27 -21.98
C ALA A 295 -14.65 -1.12 -20.96
N ILE A 296 -13.71 -0.19 -20.99
CA ILE A 296 -13.71 1.01 -20.12
C ILE A 296 -14.95 1.86 -20.36
N PHE A 297 -15.27 2.22 -21.61
CA PHE A 297 -16.47 3.02 -21.90
C PHE A 297 -17.77 2.29 -21.56
N THR A 298 -17.79 0.96 -21.67
CA THR A 298 -18.93 0.16 -21.22
C THR A 298 -19.08 0.18 -19.70
N HIS A 299 -17.97 0.10 -18.97
CA HIS A 299 -17.94 0.19 -17.51
C HIS A 299 -18.36 1.57 -17.01
N LEU A 300 -17.89 2.65 -17.65
CA LEU A 300 -18.25 4.03 -17.32
C LEU A 300 -19.76 4.34 -17.42
N LYS A 301 -20.56 3.50 -18.10
CA LYS A 301 -22.04 3.62 -18.06
C LYS A 301 -22.59 3.49 -16.64
N LYS A 302 -21.88 2.81 -15.74
CA LYS A 302 -22.23 2.69 -14.32
C LYS A 302 -22.26 4.03 -13.59
N ILE A 303 -21.62 5.08 -14.11
CA ILE A 303 -21.71 6.45 -13.55
C ILE A 303 -23.17 6.86 -13.34
N ARG A 304 -24.09 6.48 -14.24
CA ARG A 304 -25.52 6.81 -14.12
C ARG A 304 -26.19 6.25 -12.87
N ASN A 305 -25.66 5.17 -12.32
CA ASN A 305 -26.19 4.46 -11.16
C ASN A 305 -25.43 4.83 -9.86
N THR A 306 -24.49 5.77 -9.95
CA THR A 306 -23.69 6.29 -8.83
C THR A 306 -23.88 7.80 -8.76
N LYS A 307 -23.70 8.43 -7.61
CA LYS A 307 -23.66 9.91 -7.49
C LYS A 307 -22.25 10.45 -7.70
N TYR A 308 -21.45 9.79 -8.54
CA TYR A 308 -20.08 10.20 -8.81
C TYR A 308 -20.08 11.59 -9.49
N PRO A 309 -19.35 12.60 -8.98
CA PRO A 309 -19.47 13.97 -9.47
C PRO A 309 -19.03 14.09 -10.93
N ILE A 310 -19.79 14.83 -11.74
CA ILE A 310 -19.54 14.99 -13.18
C ILE A 310 -18.13 15.54 -13.44
N GLN A 311 -17.69 16.52 -12.64
CA GLN A 311 -16.34 17.08 -12.78
C GLN A 311 -15.24 16.04 -12.50
N ARG A 312 -15.40 15.20 -11.47
CA ARG A 312 -14.46 14.09 -11.21
C ARG A 312 -14.50 13.05 -12.32
N ALA A 313 -15.68 12.77 -12.89
CA ALA A 313 -15.82 11.85 -14.02
C ALA A 313 -15.07 12.34 -15.26
N LEU A 314 -15.16 13.64 -15.58
CA LEU A 314 -14.41 14.24 -16.68
C LEU A 314 -12.90 14.11 -16.46
N ARG A 315 -12.41 14.41 -15.25
CA ARG A 315 -10.99 14.26 -14.91
C ARG A 315 -10.51 12.81 -14.96
N LEU A 316 -11.34 11.87 -14.49
CA LEU A 316 -11.05 10.46 -14.61
C LEU A 316 -10.91 10.04 -16.07
N VAL A 317 -11.78 10.54 -16.96
CA VAL A 317 -11.68 10.28 -18.41
C VAL A 317 -10.44 10.93 -19.03
N GLU A 318 -10.09 12.16 -18.63
CA GLU A 318 -8.85 12.84 -19.05
C GLU A 318 -7.58 12.14 -18.57
N ALA A 319 -7.64 11.39 -17.46
CA ALA A 319 -6.51 10.66 -16.91
C ALA A 319 -6.29 9.28 -17.56
N ILE A 320 -7.27 8.73 -18.31
CA ILE A 320 -7.15 7.43 -19.00
C ILE A 320 -6.07 7.44 -20.09
N PRO A 321 -5.90 8.49 -20.92
CA PRO A 321 -4.80 8.55 -21.89
C PRO A 321 -3.41 8.69 -21.25
N GLY A 322 -3.34 9.14 -20.00
CA GLY A 322 -2.09 9.34 -19.25
C GLY A 322 -1.70 8.15 -18.35
N THR A 323 -2.52 7.10 -18.31
CA THR A 323 -2.21 5.77 -17.73
C THR A 323 -1.70 4.84 -18.80
#